data_AF-A0A2A3T9L1-F1
#
_entry.id   AF-A0A2A3T9L1-F1
#
_cell.length_a   1.000
_cell.length_b   1.000
_cell.length_c   1.000
_cell.angle_alpha   90.00
_cell.angle_beta   90.00
_cell.angle_gamma   90.00
#
_symmetry.space_group_name_H-M   'P 1'
#
loop_
_entity.id
_entity.type
_entity.pdbx_description
1 polymer ?
#
loop_
_entity_poly.entity_id
_entity_poly.type
_entity_poly.pdbx_seq_one_letter_code
_entity_poly.pdbx_strand_id
1 'polypeptide(L)' 'MPDFSGFDVLEELKKQGKTTNNIFALTAMTLSDEQVDHLNSNRIRKILHKPIEVDLLCKEMEEIKKESKHE' A
#
# COMPACT_ATOMS: atom_id res chain seq x y z
N MET A 1 14.03 2.33 -3.52
CA MET A 1 14.29 1.90 -4.91
C MET A 1 15.01 3.07 -5.56
N PRO A 2 16.25 2.88 -6.04
CA PRO A 2 17.05 3.96 -6.59
C PRO A 2 16.47 4.50 -7.91
N ASP A 3 15.94 3.62 -8.77
CA ASP A 3 15.49 3.99 -10.12
C ASP A 3 13.97 4.17 -10.27
N PHE A 4 13.19 3.75 -9.27
CA PHE A 4 11.72 3.79 -9.30
C PHE A 4 11.15 4.28 -7.98
N SER A 5 10.13 5.12 -8.03
CA SER A 5 9.33 5.47 -6.86
C SER A 5 8.24 4.43 -6.60
N GLY A 6 7.71 4.39 -5.37
CA GLY A 6 6.53 3.57 -5.08
C GLY A 6 5.31 3.96 -5.91
N PHE A 7 5.22 5.23 -6.35
CA PHE A 7 4.16 5.71 -7.22
C PHE A 7 4.26 5.16 -8.65
N ASP A 8 5.48 5.09 -9.20
CA ASP A 8 5.71 4.53 -10.53
C ASP A 8 5.28 3.07 -10.61
N VAL A 9 5.53 2.31 -9.53
CA VAL A 9 5.10 0.91 -9.41
C VAL A 9 3.57 0.80 -9.39
N LEU A 10 2.87 1.69 -8.70
CA LEU A 10 1.40 1.68 -8.66
C LEU A 10 0.79 1.96 -10.03
N GLU A 11 1.31 2.96 -10.75
CA GLU A 11 0.83 3.30 -12.08
C GLU A 11 1.09 2.16 -13.07
N GLU A 12 2.22 1.47 -12.95
CA GLU A 12 2.53 0.32 -13.79
C GLU A 12 1.61 -0.89 -13.48
N LEU A 13 1.34 -1.16 -12.20
CA LEU A 13 0.38 -2.19 -11.80
C LEU A 13 -1.03 -1.90 -12.35
N LYS A 14 -1.44 -0.62 -12.31
CA LYS A 14 -2.72 -0.17 -12.86
C LYS A 14 -2.79 -0.35 -14.38
N LYS A 15 -1.74 0.03 -15.12
CA LYS A 15 -1.66 -0.17 -16.58
C LYS A 15 -1.75 -1.64 -16.97
N GLN A 16 -1.18 -2.53 -16.15
CA GLN A 16 -1.24 -3.98 -16.37
C GLN A 16 -2.57 -4.61 -15.95
N GLY A 17 -3.54 -3.82 -15.46
CA GLY A 17 -4.82 -4.34 -14.97
C GLY A 17 -4.69 -5.16 -13.68
N LYS A 18 -3.57 -5.02 -12.95
CA LYS A 18 -3.26 -5.76 -11.72
C LYS A 18 -3.57 -4.95 -10.46
N THR A 19 -4.53 -4.04 -10.53
CA THR A 19 -4.95 -3.24 -9.37
C THR A 19 -5.66 -4.15 -8.37
N THR A 20 -5.12 -4.23 -7.15
CA THR A 20 -5.72 -5.01 -6.05
C THR A 20 -5.90 -4.12 -4.83
N ASN A 21 -6.85 -4.47 -3.95
CA ASN A 21 -7.04 -3.79 -2.65
C ASN A 21 -6.04 -4.29 -1.58
N ASN A 22 -4.97 -5.00 -1.97
CA ASN A 22 -4.02 -5.64 -1.04
C ASN A 22 -2.62 -5.00 -1.10
N ILE A 23 -2.55 -3.74 -1.51
CA ILE A 23 -1.30 -2.98 -1.58
C ILE A 23 -1.12 -2.18 -0.30
N PHE A 24 0.07 -2.27 0.30
CA PHE A 24 0.48 -1.45 1.45
C PHE A 24 1.60 -0.50 1.03
N ALA A 25 1.45 0.79 1.35
CA ALA A 25 2.49 1.78 1.13
C ALA A 25 3.30 1.98 2.41
N LEU A 26 4.62 1.84 2.33
CA LEU A 26 5.53 2.05 3.45
C LEU A 26 6.34 3.35 3.24
N THR A 27 6.05 4.40 3.99
CA THR A 27 6.69 5.71 3.81
C THR A 27 7.57 6.11 5.00
N ALA A 28 8.77 6.63 4.74
CA ALA A 28 9.61 7.27 5.76
C ALA A 28 9.35 8.78 5.91
N MET A 29 8.62 9.36 4.96
CA MET A 29 8.38 10.79 4.87
C MET A 29 6.90 11.09 5.04
N THR A 30 6.60 12.26 5.59
CA THR A 30 5.26 12.81 5.56
C THR A 30 4.87 13.01 4.10
N LEU A 31 3.72 12.45 3.71
CA LEU A 31 3.17 12.61 2.38
C LEU A 31 2.33 13.89 2.37
N SER A 32 2.34 14.64 1.26
CA SER A 32 1.37 15.71 1.05
C SER A 32 -0.03 15.14 0.83
N ASP A 33 -1.06 15.96 1.03
CA ASP A 33 -2.45 15.56 0.79
C ASP A 33 -2.65 15.02 -0.65
N GLU A 34 -2.04 15.68 -1.64
CA GLU A 34 -2.06 15.21 -3.04
C GLU A 34 -1.44 13.83 -3.21
N GLN A 35 -0.34 13.53 -2.50
CA GLN A 35 0.28 12.21 -2.53
C GLN A 35 -0.61 11.17 -1.87
N VAL A 36 -1.26 11.51 -0.76
CA VAL A 36 -2.22 10.62 -0.08
C VAL A 36 -3.44 10.34 -0.98
N ASP A 37 -3.97 11.35 -1.65
CA ASP A 37 -5.07 11.19 -2.61
C ASP A 37 -4.68 10.33 -3.80
N HIS A 38 -3.46 10.51 -4.31
CA HIS A 38 -2.93 9.67 -5.38
C HIS A 38 -2.80 8.20 -4.94
N LEU A 39 -2.37 7.96 -3.69
CA LEU A 39 -2.32 6.64 -3.10
C LEU A 39 -3.73 6.04 -2.94
N ASN A 40 -4.68 6.78 -2.39
CA ASN A 40 -6.06 6.31 -2.22
C ASN A 40 -6.74 5.98 -3.55
N SER A 41 -6.52 6.81 -4.58
CA SER A 41 -7.03 6.60 -5.93
C SER A 41 -6.52 5.31 -6.59
N ASN A 42 -5.39 4.79 -6.11
CA ASN A 42 -4.77 3.54 -6.56
C ASN A 42 -5.16 2.32 -5.70
N ARG A 43 -6.25 2.41 -4.93
CA ARG A 43 -6.83 1.30 -4.13
C ARG A 43 -5.86 0.71 -3.11
N ILE A 44 -5.02 1.55 -2.54
CA ILE A 44 -4.08 1.13 -1.51
C ILE A 44 -4.87 0.88 -0.23
N ARG A 45 -4.59 -0.24 0.43
CA ARG A 45 -5.30 -0.65 1.63
C ARG A 45 -4.95 0.22 2.82
N LYS A 46 -3.64 0.51 2.96
CA LYS A 46 -3.11 1.23 4.10
C LYS A 46 -1.76 1.85 3.78
N ILE A 47 -1.54 3.01 4.36
CA ILE A 47 -0.25 3.70 4.40
C ILE A 47 0.33 3.48 5.80
N LEU A 48 1.54 2.95 5.88
CA LEU A 48 2.28 2.71 7.11
C LEU A 48 3.51 3.61 7.14
N HIS A 49 3.67 4.35 8.23
CA HIS A 49 4.82 5.24 8.43
C HIS A 49 5.99 4.46 9.05
N LYS A 50 7.21 4.77 8.61
CA LYS A 50 8.45 4.28 9.23
C LYS A 50 8.83 5.19 10.39
N PRO A 51 9.37 4.64 11.50
CA PRO A 51 9.62 3.20 11.72
C PRO A 51 8.32 2.41 11.83
N ILE A 52 8.27 1.25 11.18
CA ILE A 52 7.06 0.42 11.14
C ILE A 52 7.07 -0.45 12.40
N GLU A 53 5.99 -0.40 13.17
CA GLU A 53 5.75 -1.36 14.24
C GLU A 53 5.42 -2.74 13.63
N VAL A 54 6.28 -3.73 13.88
CA VAL A 54 6.16 -5.07 13.30
C VAL A 54 4.84 -5.72 13.72
N ASP A 55 4.42 -5.56 14.98
CA ASP A 55 3.15 -6.07 15.47
C ASP A 55 1.94 -5.50 14.72
N LEU A 56 1.99 -4.20 14.38
CA LEU A 56 0.95 -3.57 13.59
C LEU A 56 0.89 -4.19 12.18
N LEU A 57 2.04 -4.33 11.51
CA LEU A 57 2.10 -4.96 10.19
C LEU A 57 1.59 -6.41 10.24
N CYS A 58 2.02 -7.19 11.22
CA CYS A 58 1.58 -8.57 11.41
C CYS A 58 0.06 -8.66 11.59
N LYS A 59 -0.53 -7.78 12.42
CA LYS A 59 -1.97 -7.74 12.64
C LYS A 59 -2.74 -7.48 11.34
N GLU A 60 -2.31 -6.51 10.54
CA GLU A 60 -2.98 -6.21 9.25
C GLU A 60 -2.88 -7.39 8.27
N MET A 61 -1.74 -8.08 8.25
CA MET A 61 -1.57 -9.27 7.40
C MET A 61 -2.46 -10.44 7.86
N GLU A 62 -2.70 -10.59 9.17
CA GLU A 62 -3.62 -11.59 9.70
C GLU A 62 -5.08 -11.29 9.33
N GLU A 63 -5.48 -10.01 9.32
CA GLU A 63 -6.83 -9.61 8.89
C GLU A 63 -7.06 -9.97 7.42
N ILE A 64 -6.09 -9.73 6.54
CA ILE A 64 -6.15 -10.14 5.13
C ILE A 64 -6.35 -11.66 5.01
N LYS A 65 -5.58 -12.45 5.76
CA LYS A 65 -5.69 -13.92 5.73
C LYS A 65 -7.07 -14.41 6.18
N LYS A 66 -7.78 -13.68 7.05
CA LYS A 66 -9.13 -14.03 7.50
C LYS A 66 -10.17 -13.72 6.42
N GLU A 67 -10.04 -12.58 5.75
CA GLU A 67 -10.95 -12.19 4.66
C GLU A 67 -10.87 -13.19 3.49
N SER A 68 -9.66 -13.60 3.08
CA SER A 68 -9.48 -14.58 2.00
C SER A 68 -9.93 -16.01 2.34
N LYS A 69 -10.32 -16.29 3.59
CA LYS A 69 -10.89 -17.59 4.00
C LYS A 69 -12.42 -17.62 4.03
N HIS A 70 -13.08 -16.49 3.73
CA HIS A 70 -14.54 -16.37 3.70
C HIS A 70 -15.11 -16.19 2.28
N GLU A 71 -14.29 -16.29 1.25
CA GLU A 71 -14.68 -16.42 -0.18
C GLU A 71 -14.51 -17.87 -0.64
#